data_AF-A0A821IUN5-F1
#
_entry.id   AF-A0A821IUN5-F1
#
_cell.length_a   1.000
_cell.length_b   1.000
_cell.length_c   1.000
_cell.angle_alpha   90.00
_cell.angle_beta   90.00
_cell.angle_gamma   90.00
#
_symmetry.space_group_name_H-M   'P 1'
#
loop_
_entity.id
_entity.type
_entity.pdbx_description
1 polymer ?
#
loop_
_entity_poly.entity_id
_entity_poly.type
_entity_poly.pdbx_seq_one_letter_code
_entity_poly.pdbx_strand_id
1 'polypeptide(L)'
;MKPIIRFYQQFKQTSFVRNVYVCDVYAPMLCCDLINTIIFISFYGQFTAQFDRNILQIINENKVPATFVVILLVQLILIIIDRALYLRRNVRGKLFFHVFQVIVVHIWLFLVLPRITRTKFCNNIAAQLWYIFKCIYFGYSSVQVQLGYPKRIAGNFITKRFNYVNQNLYRIYLLIPFLLELRTIMNWMCIGTALDLPSCLQLDDIYSKIYLFKCLKWTEKKHRTQHGVTRPKTTNYCLGALLLTLLILLLMFPLLFFAFTPSFYQPNPPNEVNVEIKLAGYLSIYQMTAQYTDSVPFTEADYNNLRSSIYSSNIQPTIEDSAYAFLRDFNPNDIHCVNLFATSVNLWEISQPIRDIVINNLRSNLTVPVRFSYTIVRNPPNQDDLENIAAVVTGENNVDITAEDQQT
;
A
#
# COMPACT_ATOMS: atom_id res chain seq x y z
N MET A 1 52.37 -7.84 9.78
CA MET A 1 52.14 -6.47 9.26
C MET A 1 53.09 -6.04 8.11
N LYS A 2 54.40 -6.32 8.15
CA LYS A 2 55.35 -5.95 7.06
C LYS A 2 54.97 -6.37 5.61
N PRO A 3 54.37 -7.54 5.34
CA PRO A 3 54.00 -7.91 3.96
C PRO A 3 52.77 -7.16 3.43
N ILE A 4 51.79 -6.84 4.29
CA ILE A 4 50.58 -6.07 3.91
C ILE A 4 50.96 -4.63 3.56
N ILE A 5 51.85 -4.02 4.35
CA ILE A 5 52.35 -2.67 4.09
C ILE A 5 53.17 -2.64 2.80
N ARG A 6 54.01 -3.66 2.54
CA ARG A 6 54.74 -3.82 1.26
C ARG A 6 53.79 -4.01 0.07
N PHE A 7 52.75 -4.83 0.20
CA PHE A 7 51.73 -5.01 -0.83
C PHE A 7 51.01 -3.69 -1.14
N TYR A 8 50.62 -2.94 -0.12
CA TYR A 8 49.98 -1.63 -0.29
C TYR A 8 50.94 -0.59 -0.90
N GLN A 9 52.22 -0.61 -0.54
CA GLN A 9 53.26 0.24 -1.14
C GLN A 9 53.53 -0.14 -2.61
N GLN A 10 53.57 -1.43 -2.95
CA GLN A 10 53.66 -1.91 -4.33
C GLN A 10 52.44 -1.51 -5.14
N PHE A 11 51.24 -1.68 -4.60
CA PHE A 11 49.99 -1.25 -5.23
C PHE A 11 49.99 0.27 -5.55
N LYS A 12 50.53 1.08 -4.63
CA LYS A 12 50.69 2.53 -4.82
C LYS A 12 51.69 2.88 -5.94
N GLN A 13 52.74 2.09 -6.13
CA GLN A 13 53.74 2.31 -7.18
C GLN A 13 53.27 1.78 -8.54
N THR A 14 52.59 0.64 -8.59
CA THR A 14 52.11 0.04 -9.84
C THR A 14 50.97 0.82 -10.48
N SER A 15 50.10 1.47 -9.69
CA SER A 15 49.04 2.36 -10.20
C SER A 15 49.56 3.61 -10.90
N PHE A 16 50.81 4.01 -10.66
CA PHE A 16 51.45 5.19 -11.26
C PHE A 16 52.22 4.87 -12.56
N VAL A 17 52.80 3.66 -12.67
CA VAL A 17 53.76 3.31 -13.74
C VAL A 17 53.11 2.66 -14.95
N ARG A 18 51.96 1.98 -14.80
CA ARG A 18 51.38 1.21 -15.89
C ARG A 18 50.34 2.06 -16.64
N ASN A 19 50.64 2.44 -17.90
CA ASN A 19 49.69 2.90 -18.92
C ASN A 19 48.68 1.77 -19.25
N VAL A 20 47.92 1.29 -18.26
CA VAL A 20 46.83 0.35 -18.47
C VAL A 20 45.70 1.11 -19.15
N TYR A 21 45.05 0.49 -20.14
CA TYR A 21 43.81 1.00 -20.70
C TYR A 21 42.81 1.24 -19.57
N VAL A 22 42.62 2.51 -19.20
CA VAL A 22 41.73 2.89 -18.10
C VAL A 22 40.29 2.77 -18.59
N CYS A 23 39.63 1.68 -18.20
CA CYS A 23 38.23 1.43 -18.53
C CYS A 23 37.32 2.01 -17.44
N ASP A 24 36.27 2.70 -17.85
CA ASP A 24 35.26 3.26 -16.96
C ASP A 24 34.20 2.19 -16.62
N VAL A 25 34.38 1.55 -15.46
CA VAL A 25 33.54 0.44 -14.98
C VAL A 25 32.43 0.92 -14.04
N TYR A 26 32.29 2.22 -13.80
CA TYR A 26 31.31 2.72 -12.83
C TYR A 26 29.84 2.52 -13.27
N ALA A 27 29.55 2.65 -14.57
CA ALA A 27 28.20 2.43 -15.09
C ALA A 27 27.64 1.02 -14.78
N PRO A 28 28.34 -0.10 -15.10
CA PRO A 28 27.85 -1.43 -14.74
C PRO A 28 27.78 -1.65 -13.22
N MET A 29 28.62 -1.01 -12.41
CA MET A 29 28.53 -1.06 -10.95
C MET A 29 27.22 -0.43 -10.44
N LEU A 30 26.90 0.78 -10.91
CA LEU A 30 25.66 1.46 -10.56
C LEU A 30 24.43 0.64 -11.00
N CYS A 31 24.48 0.02 -12.19
CA CYS A 31 23.41 -0.87 -12.63
C CYS A 31 23.19 -2.06 -11.67
N CYS A 32 24.27 -2.67 -11.16
CA CYS A 32 24.16 -3.75 -10.18
C CYS A 32 23.49 -3.27 -8.88
N ASP A 33 23.86 -2.08 -8.39
CA ASP A 33 23.23 -1.53 -7.19
C ASP A 33 21.76 -1.15 -7.40
N LEU A 34 21.39 -0.64 -8.58
CA LEU A 34 19.99 -0.37 -8.93
C LEU A 34 19.17 -1.66 -9.02
N ILE A 35 19.71 -2.71 -9.64
CA ILE A 35 19.07 -4.04 -9.69
C ILE A 35 18.88 -4.58 -8.27
N ASN A 36 19.89 -4.45 -7.40
CA ASN A 36 19.78 -4.83 -5.99
C ASN A 36 18.70 -4.04 -5.25
N THR A 37 18.56 -2.74 -5.49
CA THR A 37 17.47 -1.93 -4.92
C THR A 37 16.11 -2.44 -5.39
N ILE A 38 15.97 -2.75 -6.68
CA ILE A 38 14.72 -3.29 -7.25
C ILE A 38 14.38 -4.65 -6.62
N ILE A 39 15.35 -5.57 -6.53
CA ILE A 39 15.15 -6.88 -5.89
C ILE A 39 14.71 -6.71 -4.43
N PHE A 40 15.36 -5.80 -3.68
CA PHE A 40 15.00 -5.55 -2.28
C PHE A 40 13.58 -4.99 -2.13
N ILE A 41 13.19 -4.04 -2.99
CA ILE A 41 11.83 -3.49 -3.01
C ILE A 41 10.83 -4.61 -3.31
N SER A 42 11.01 -5.34 -4.42
CA SER A 42 10.09 -6.39 -4.88
C SER A 42 9.89 -7.52 -3.87
N PHE A 43 10.95 -7.95 -3.19
CA PHE A 43 10.93 -9.11 -2.29
C PHE A 43 11.12 -8.75 -0.81
N TYR A 44 10.69 -7.55 -0.40
CA TYR A 44 10.90 -7.03 0.95
C TYR A 44 10.46 -7.99 2.08
N GLY A 45 9.31 -8.66 1.93
CA GLY A 45 8.80 -9.59 2.96
C GLY A 45 9.79 -10.71 3.32
N GLN A 46 10.53 -11.21 2.33
CA GLN A 46 11.56 -12.22 2.53
C GLN A 46 12.79 -11.70 3.29
N PHE A 47 12.99 -10.38 3.35
CA PHE A 47 14.08 -9.76 4.10
C PHE A 47 13.73 -9.43 5.56
N THR A 48 12.45 -9.48 5.93
CA THR A 48 11.95 -8.99 7.24
C THR A 48 11.09 -9.98 8.03
N ALA A 49 11.21 -11.27 7.71
CA ALA A 49 10.50 -12.38 8.36
C ALA A 49 8.98 -12.43 8.07
N GLN A 50 8.49 -11.61 7.14
CA GLN A 50 7.10 -11.58 6.70
C GLN A 50 6.99 -12.21 5.31
N PHE A 51 7.20 -13.53 5.22
CA PHE A 51 7.31 -14.24 3.93
C PHE A 51 6.10 -14.09 3.02
N ASP A 52 4.90 -13.98 3.59
CA ASP A 52 3.65 -13.87 2.83
C ASP A 52 3.33 -12.44 2.37
N ARG A 53 4.10 -11.44 2.87
CA ARG A 53 3.85 -10.04 2.56
C ARG A 53 4.60 -9.56 1.33
N ASN A 54 3.85 -9.39 0.25
CA ASN A 54 4.28 -8.67 -0.95
C ASN A 54 4.02 -7.16 -0.80
N ILE A 55 4.68 -6.34 -1.62
CA ILE A 55 4.46 -4.87 -1.64
C ILE A 55 2.98 -4.51 -1.75
N LEU A 56 2.21 -5.29 -2.52
CA LEU A 56 0.76 -5.06 -2.71
C LEU A 56 -0.02 -5.15 -1.39
N GLN A 57 0.37 -6.02 -0.47
CA GLN A 57 -0.26 -6.10 0.85
C GLN A 57 0.14 -4.91 1.74
N ILE A 58 1.37 -4.40 1.61
CA ILE A 58 1.81 -3.17 2.32
C ILE A 58 1.01 -1.95 1.84
N ILE A 59 0.74 -1.87 0.53
CA ILE A 59 -0.12 -0.83 -0.05
C ILE A 59 -1.54 -0.96 0.50
N ASN A 60 -2.07 -2.19 0.61
CA ASN A 60 -3.41 -2.41 1.15
C ASN A 60 -3.52 -2.08 2.65
N GLU A 61 -2.49 -2.38 3.44
CA GLU A 61 -2.50 -2.13 4.89
C GLU A 61 -2.13 -0.67 5.26
N ASN A 62 -1.81 0.19 4.28
CA ASN A 62 -1.42 1.59 4.47
C ASN A 62 -0.29 1.83 5.51
N LYS A 63 0.51 0.81 5.83
CA LYS A 63 1.56 0.85 6.85
C LYS A 63 2.90 0.40 6.27
N VAL A 64 3.76 1.36 5.95
CA VAL A 64 5.13 1.08 5.50
C VAL A 64 6.01 0.74 6.70
N PRO A 65 6.62 -0.45 6.78
CA PRO A 65 7.44 -0.82 7.93
C PRO A 65 8.73 0.03 8.03
N ALA A 66 9.09 0.47 9.24
CA ALA A 66 10.28 1.29 9.46
C ALA A 66 11.58 0.62 8.99
N THR A 67 11.71 -0.69 9.21
CA THR A 67 12.90 -1.48 8.81
C THR A 67 13.14 -1.43 7.29
N PHE A 68 12.08 -1.39 6.48
CA PHE A 68 12.19 -1.24 5.03
C PHE A 68 12.89 0.06 4.64
N VAL A 69 12.40 1.16 5.21
CA VAL A 69 12.89 2.52 4.92
C VAL A 69 14.34 2.67 5.35
N VAL A 70 14.69 2.17 6.54
CA VAL A 70 16.07 2.26 7.06
C VAL A 70 17.07 1.53 6.14
N ILE A 71 16.74 0.32 5.67
CA ILE A 71 17.62 -0.44 4.78
C ILE A 71 17.78 0.28 3.43
N LEU A 72 16.68 0.79 2.85
CA LEU A 72 16.74 1.57 1.61
C LEU A 72 17.56 2.85 1.75
N LEU A 73 17.44 3.54 2.89
CA LEU A 73 18.20 4.75 3.17
C LEU A 73 19.69 4.45 3.28
N VAL A 74 20.07 3.38 3.98
CA VAL A 74 21.47 2.93 4.07
C VAL A 74 22.00 2.56 2.68
N GLN A 75 21.22 1.85 1.86
CA GLN A 75 21.60 1.50 0.50
C GLN A 75 21.81 2.74 -0.38
N LEU A 76 20.92 3.74 -0.28
CA LEU A 76 21.06 5.01 -1.00
C LEU A 76 22.33 5.75 -0.59
N ILE A 77 22.62 5.82 0.71
CA ILE A 77 23.85 6.45 1.22
C ILE A 77 25.09 5.74 0.70
N LEU A 78 25.12 4.40 0.68
CA LEU A 78 26.26 3.65 0.14
C LEU A 78 26.49 3.95 -1.34
N ILE A 79 25.42 4.05 -2.15
CA ILE A 79 25.51 4.44 -3.57
C ILE A 79 26.07 5.86 -3.72
N ILE A 80 25.61 6.80 -2.88
CA ILE A 80 26.08 8.20 -2.90
C ILE A 80 27.56 8.27 -2.51
N ILE A 81 27.99 7.60 -1.45
CA ILE A 81 29.39 7.56 -1.01
C ILE A 81 30.27 6.96 -2.11
N ASP A 82 29.84 5.87 -2.73
CA ASP A 82 30.62 5.23 -3.78
C ASP A 82 30.84 6.17 -4.97
N ARG A 83 29.77 6.84 -5.38
CA ARG A 83 29.84 7.84 -6.45
C ARG A 83 30.71 9.04 -6.07
N ALA A 84 30.68 9.50 -4.82
CA ALA A 84 31.54 10.57 -4.35
C ALA A 84 33.03 10.17 -4.41
N LEU A 85 33.36 8.94 -4.03
CA LEU A 85 34.71 8.38 -4.14
C LEU A 85 35.16 8.26 -5.60
N TYR A 86 34.26 7.85 -6.49
CA TYR A 86 34.49 7.84 -7.94
C TYR A 86 34.81 9.23 -8.48
N LEU A 87 34.01 10.25 -8.13
CA LEU A 87 34.18 11.62 -8.62
C LEU A 87 35.48 12.28 -8.12
N ARG A 88 35.84 12.04 -6.85
CA ARG A 88 37.11 12.51 -6.26
C ARG A 88 38.34 11.73 -6.72
N ARG A 89 38.16 10.63 -7.48
CA ARG A 89 39.23 9.74 -7.98
C ARG A 89 40.11 9.19 -6.85
N ASN A 90 39.55 9.04 -5.65
CA ASN A 90 40.32 8.62 -4.49
C ASN A 90 40.39 7.09 -4.38
N VAL A 91 41.39 6.50 -5.04
CA VAL A 91 41.61 5.04 -5.04
C VAL A 91 41.78 4.46 -3.63
N ARG A 92 42.42 5.21 -2.72
CA ARG A 92 42.64 4.75 -1.33
C ARG A 92 41.33 4.67 -0.57
N GLY A 93 40.51 5.71 -0.68
CA GLY A 93 39.18 5.74 -0.08
C GLY A 93 38.30 4.62 -0.63
N LYS A 94 38.35 4.39 -1.95
CA LYS A 94 37.62 3.29 -2.60
C LYS A 94 38.06 1.91 -2.13
N LEU A 95 39.36 1.68 -1.93
CA LEU A 95 39.86 0.40 -1.41
C LEU A 95 39.35 0.14 0.01
N PHE A 96 39.43 1.13 0.90
CA PHE A 96 38.91 1.01 2.27
C PHE A 96 37.40 0.75 2.25
N PHE A 97 36.66 1.51 1.46
CA PHE A 97 35.21 1.35 1.30
C PHE A 97 34.84 -0.03 0.75
N HIS A 98 35.59 -0.55 -0.23
CA HIS A 98 35.38 -1.88 -0.77
C HIS A 98 35.55 -2.97 0.29
N VAL A 99 36.66 -2.95 1.04
CA VAL A 99 36.91 -3.94 2.11
C VAL A 99 35.84 -3.85 3.20
N PHE A 100 35.50 -2.64 3.64
CA PHE A 100 34.43 -2.41 4.62
C PHE A 100 33.09 -2.97 4.14
N GLN A 101 32.69 -2.66 2.91
CA GLN A 101 31.40 -3.10 2.35
C GLN A 101 31.33 -4.62 2.19
N VAL A 102 32.43 -5.27 1.79
CA VAL A 102 32.48 -6.74 1.71
C VAL A 102 32.22 -7.34 3.09
N ILE A 103 32.93 -6.87 4.13
CA ILE A 103 32.76 -7.39 5.49
C ILE A 103 31.33 -7.16 6.01
N VAL A 104 30.81 -5.94 5.87
CA VAL A 104 29.46 -5.58 6.35
C VAL A 104 28.38 -6.41 5.66
N VAL A 105 28.47 -6.58 4.33
CA VAL A 105 27.48 -7.37 3.58
C VAL A 105 27.50 -8.83 4.00
N HIS A 106 28.68 -9.44 4.19
CA HIS A 106 28.76 -10.84 4.62
C HIS A 106 28.24 -11.03 6.05
N ILE A 107 28.58 -10.13 6.98
CA ILE A 107 28.04 -10.16 8.35
C ILE A 107 26.53 -10.00 8.32
N TRP A 108 26.01 -9.03 7.58
CA TRP A 108 24.58 -8.77 7.51
C TRP A 108 23.82 -9.94 6.90
N LEU A 109 24.29 -10.48 5.77
CA LEU A 109 23.59 -11.53 5.03
C LEU A 109 23.65 -12.91 5.72
N PHE A 110 24.79 -13.26 6.34
CA PHE A 110 24.97 -14.59 6.94
C PHE A 110 24.65 -14.65 8.44
N LEU A 111 24.75 -13.53 9.18
CA LEU A 111 24.50 -13.51 10.63
C LEU A 111 23.20 -12.78 10.98
N VAL A 112 23.00 -11.56 10.46
CA VAL A 112 21.85 -10.72 10.86
C VAL A 112 20.57 -11.19 10.17
N LEU A 113 20.60 -11.43 8.86
CA LEU A 113 19.42 -11.79 8.10
C LEU A 113 18.79 -13.11 8.59
N PRO A 114 19.54 -14.23 8.78
CA PRO A 114 18.95 -15.47 9.28
C PRO A 114 18.44 -15.36 10.72
N ARG A 115 19.02 -14.44 11.52
CA ARG A 115 18.57 -14.15 12.89
C ARG A 115 17.19 -13.46 12.88
N ILE A 116 16.96 -12.55 11.93
CA ILE A 116 15.68 -11.84 11.78
C ILE A 116 14.65 -12.75 11.13
N THR A 117 14.97 -13.35 9.98
CA THR A 117 14.02 -14.12 9.16
C THR A 117 13.73 -15.52 9.69
N ARG A 118 14.56 -16.02 10.63
CA ARG A 118 14.52 -17.40 11.15
C ARG A 118 14.58 -18.48 10.07
N THR A 119 15.03 -18.12 8.87
CA THR A 119 15.21 -19.04 7.75
C THR A 119 16.66 -19.15 7.35
N LYS A 120 17.06 -20.33 6.87
CA LYS A 120 18.39 -20.54 6.32
C LYS A 120 18.53 -19.76 5.01
N PHE A 121 19.70 -19.17 4.78
CA PHE A 121 20.02 -18.44 3.54
C PHE A 121 19.76 -19.28 2.27
N CYS A 122 20.01 -20.59 2.33
CA CYS A 122 19.77 -21.53 1.22
C CYS A 122 18.29 -21.62 0.79
N ASN A 123 17.35 -21.23 1.64
CA ASN A 123 15.91 -21.27 1.32
C ASN A 123 15.36 -19.90 0.90
N ASN A 124 16.16 -18.83 1.03
CA ASN A 124 15.73 -17.46 0.71
C ASN A 124 16.24 -17.06 -0.68
N ILE A 125 15.39 -17.25 -1.70
CA ILE A 125 15.72 -16.98 -3.11
C ILE A 125 16.02 -15.49 -3.32
N ALA A 126 15.26 -14.59 -2.68
CA ALA A 126 15.50 -13.14 -2.82
C ALA A 126 16.87 -12.72 -2.29
N ALA A 127 17.28 -13.24 -1.13
CA ALA A 127 18.59 -12.99 -0.56
C ALA A 127 19.73 -13.55 -1.43
N GLN A 128 19.52 -14.71 -2.08
CA GLN A 128 20.48 -15.28 -3.01
C GLN A 128 20.65 -14.43 -4.27
N LEU A 129 19.55 -14.01 -4.90
CA LEU A 129 19.58 -13.15 -6.08
C LEU A 129 20.26 -11.82 -5.78
N TRP A 130 19.89 -11.18 -4.65
CA TRP A 130 20.51 -9.95 -4.19
C TRP A 130 22.03 -10.13 -3.97
N TYR A 131 22.43 -11.25 -3.35
CA TYR A 131 23.84 -11.53 -3.12
C TYR A 131 24.63 -11.76 -4.41
N ILE A 132 24.07 -12.47 -5.40
CA ILE A 132 24.73 -12.69 -6.70
C ILE A 132 25.05 -11.35 -7.38
N PHE A 133 24.08 -10.45 -7.48
CA PHE A 133 24.32 -9.13 -8.07
C PHE A 133 25.27 -8.28 -7.23
N LYS A 134 25.26 -8.42 -5.90
CA LYS A 134 26.24 -7.76 -5.03
C LYS A 134 27.67 -8.31 -5.22
N CYS A 135 27.84 -9.61 -5.46
CA CYS A 135 29.12 -10.21 -5.81
C CYS A 135 29.64 -9.73 -7.16
N ILE A 136 28.76 -9.59 -8.17
CA ILE A 136 29.11 -8.97 -9.46
C ILE A 136 29.57 -7.53 -9.26
N TYR A 137 28.87 -6.75 -8.41
CA TYR A 137 29.31 -5.41 -8.01
C TYR A 137 30.70 -5.43 -7.38
N PHE A 138 30.99 -6.36 -6.46
CA PHE A 138 32.31 -6.47 -5.84
C PHE A 138 33.39 -6.83 -6.86
N GLY A 139 33.09 -7.70 -7.82
CA GLY A 139 33.96 -8.01 -8.95
C GLY A 139 34.34 -6.75 -9.72
N TYR A 140 33.36 -5.99 -10.19
CA TYR A 140 33.61 -4.73 -10.90
C TYR A 140 34.33 -3.68 -10.04
N SER A 141 33.99 -3.58 -8.75
CA SER A 141 34.65 -2.69 -7.80
C SER A 141 36.13 -3.03 -7.64
N SER A 142 36.49 -4.31 -7.60
CA SER A 142 37.89 -4.74 -7.49
C SER A 142 38.67 -4.42 -8.76
N VAL A 143 38.08 -4.66 -9.95
CA VAL A 143 38.67 -4.32 -11.25
C VAL A 143 38.88 -2.82 -11.36
N GLN A 144 37.92 -2.01 -10.92
CA GLN A 144 38.05 -0.55 -10.91
C GLN A 144 39.21 -0.08 -10.02
N VAL A 145 39.37 -0.66 -8.84
CA VAL A 145 40.49 -0.33 -7.94
C VAL A 145 41.82 -0.72 -8.58
N GLN A 146 41.89 -1.85 -9.28
CA GLN A 146 43.10 -2.30 -9.99
C GLN A 146 43.47 -1.44 -11.20
N LEU A 147 42.48 -1.03 -12.01
CA LEU A 147 42.68 -0.26 -13.24
C LEU A 147 42.84 1.25 -12.97
N GLY A 148 42.36 1.74 -11.83
CA GLY A 148 42.34 3.17 -11.50
C GLY A 148 41.23 3.95 -12.21
N TYR A 149 41.28 5.28 -12.11
CA TYR A 149 40.24 6.18 -12.63
C TYR A 149 40.71 6.95 -13.87
N PRO A 150 39.88 7.07 -14.93
CA PRO A 150 40.27 7.79 -16.14
C PRO A 150 40.33 9.30 -15.90
N LYS A 151 41.14 10.02 -16.69
CA LYS A 151 41.30 11.48 -16.54
C LYS A 151 40.02 12.27 -16.91
N ARG A 152 39.10 11.70 -17.68
CA ARG A 152 37.84 12.33 -18.14
C ARG A 152 36.61 11.54 -17.67
N ILE A 153 36.09 11.89 -16.49
CA ILE A 153 34.95 11.22 -15.84
C ILE A 153 33.64 12.03 -15.83
N ALA A 154 33.68 13.32 -16.21
CA ALA A 154 32.53 14.21 -16.05
C ALA A 154 31.36 13.96 -17.01
N GLY A 155 31.55 13.13 -18.04
CA GLY A 155 30.53 12.85 -19.05
C GLY A 155 29.45 11.90 -18.56
N ASN A 156 28.23 12.01 -19.10
CA ASN A 156 27.22 10.98 -18.92
C ASN A 156 27.55 9.75 -19.80
N PHE A 157 27.43 8.55 -19.24
CA PHE A 157 27.69 7.31 -19.97
C PHE A 157 26.69 7.10 -21.11
N ILE A 158 25.44 7.54 -20.93
CA ILE A 158 24.36 7.41 -21.91
C ILE A 158 24.59 8.34 -23.11
N THR A 159 25.18 9.52 -22.89
CA THR A 159 25.29 10.57 -23.92
C THR A 159 26.52 10.44 -24.83
N LYS A 160 27.22 9.31 -24.79
CA LYS A 160 28.43 9.06 -25.60
C LYS A 160 28.15 8.84 -27.09
N ARG A 161 26.98 8.31 -27.45
CA ARG A 161 26.58 8.06 -28.86
C ARG A 161 25.19 8.63 -29.14
N PHE A 162 24.97 9.13 -30.35
CA PHE A 162 23.71 9.74 -30.78
C PHE A 162 22.81 8.72 -31.50
N ASN A 163 22.47 7.62 -30.82
CA ASN A 163 21.61 6.57 -31.39
C ASN A 163 20.17 6.71 -30.88
N TYR A 164 19.19 6.15 -31.61
CA TYR A 164 17.79 6.10 -31.17
C TYR A 164 17.62 5.39 -29.81
N VAL A 165 18.37 4.31 -29.58
CA VAL A 165 18.39 3.60 -28.28
C VAL A 165 18.89 4.51 -27.16
N ASN A 166 19.98 5.24 -27.38
CA ASN A 166 20.52 6.16 -26.38
C ASN A 166 19.60 7.36 -26.14
N GLN A 167 18.86 7.81 -27.15
CA GLN A 167 17.85 8.84 -26.99
C GLN A 167 16.74 8.38 -26.03
N ASN A 168 16.21 7.16 -26.22
CA ASN A 168 15.17 6.63 -25.34
C ASN A 168 15.69 6.32 -23.93
N LEU A 169 16.88 5.74 -23.81
CA LEU A 169 17.53 5.53 -22.51
C LEU A 169 17.74 6.86 -21.77
N TYR A 170 18.13 7.92 -22.48
CA TYR A 170 18.28 9.24 -21.88
C TYR A 170 16.95 9.87 -21.46
N ARG A 171 15.87 9.65 -22.23
CA ARG A 171 14.52 10.07 -21.83
C ARG A 171 14.05 9.34 -20.57
N ILE A 172 14.28 8.02 -20.48
CA ILE A 172 13.97 7.24 -19.28
C ILE A 172 14.78 7.76 -18.09
N TYR A 173 16.08 8.05 -18.29
CA TYR A 173 16.94 8.63 -17.26
C TYR A 173 16.41 9.98 -16.74
N LEU A 174 15.84 10.83 -17.59
CA LEU A 174 15.23 12.10 -17.18
C LEU A 174 13.84 11.93 -16.53
N LEU A 175 13.16 10.81 -16.76
CA LEU A 175 11.85 10.52 -16.16
C LEU A 175 11.96 10.07 -14.70
N ILE A 176 13.12 9.51 -14.30
CA ILE A 176 13.36 9.11 -12.91
C ILE A 176 13.44 10.38 -12.05
N PRO A 177 12.54 10.57 -11.07
CA PRO A 177 12.50 11.79 -10.28
C PRO A 177 13.78 11.94 -9.45
N PHE A 178 14.24 13.18 -9.30
CA PHE A 178 15.42 13.58 -8.50
C PHE A 178 16.77 13.00 -8.95
N LEU A 179 16.82 12.08 -9.93
CA LEU A 179 18.06 11.41 -10.32
C LEU A 179 19.03 12.37 -11.02
N LEU A 180 18.51 13.26 -11.87
CA LEU A 180 19.33 14.28 -12.56
C LEU A 180 19.85 15.30 -11.55
N GLU A 181 18.97 15.80 -10.69
CA GLU A 181 19.26 16.80 -9.67
C GLU A 181 20.31 16.28 -8.68
N LEU A 182 20.11 15.07 -8.16
CA LEU A 182 21.06 14.43 -7.25
C LEU A 182 22.42 14.22 -7.95
N ARG A 183 22.43 13.83 -9.22
CA ARG A 183 23.66 13.76 -10.02
C ARG A 183 24.37 15.11 -10.07
N THR A 184 23.66 16.19 -10.41
CA THR A 184 24.24 17.51 -10.60
C THR A 184 24.79 18.05 -9.29
N ILE A 185 24.03 17.95 -8.20
CA ILE A 185 24.46 18.35 -6.85
C ILE A 185 25.72 17.60 -6.44
N MET A 186 25.77 16.28 -6.68
CA MET A 186 26.95 15.48 -6.37
C MET A 186 28.18 15.84 -7.22
N ASN A 187 27.98 16.11 -8.51
CA ASN A 187 29.07 16.56 -9.39
C ASN A 187 29.59 17.91 -8.91
N TRP A 188 28.71 18.87 -8.59
CA TRP A 188 29.06 20.18 -8.05
C TRP A 188 29.81 20.09 -6.72
N MET A 189 29.37 19.22 -5.80
CA MET A 189 30.03 19.03 -4.50
C MET A 189 31.41 18.35 -4.60
N CYS A 190 31.59 17.43 -5.55
CA CYS A 190 32.80 16.61 -5.63
C CYS A 190 33.82 17.07 -6.68
N ILE A 191 33.39 17.78 -7.72
CA ILE A 191 34.25 18.35 -8.76
C ILE A 191 34.39 19.84 -8.46
N GLY A 192 35.63 20.33 -8.34
CA GLY A 192 35.87 21.77 -8.24
C GLY A 192 35.39 22.49 -9.49
N THR A 193 34.31 23.26 -9.37
CA THR A 193 33.75 24.12 -10.41
C THR A 193 33.68 25.56 -9.90
N ALA A 194 33.81 26.52 -10.81
CA ALA A 194 33.68 27.95 -10.51
C ALA A 194 32.21 28.44 -10.55
N LEU A 195 31.27 27.56 -10.93
CA LEU A 195 29.85 27.89 -11.04
C LEU A 195 29.10 27.63 -9.74
N ASP A 196 28.15 28.50 -9.42
CA ASP A 196 27.17 28.28 -8.36
C ASP A 196 26.22 27.12 -8.70
N LEU A 197 25.62 26.51 -7.68
CA LEU A 197 24.73 25.35 -7.84
C LEU A 197 23.56 25.61 -8.81
N PRO A 198 22.82 26.74 -8.74
CA PRO A 198 21.73 27.01 -9.69
C PRO A 198 22.21 27.11 -11.13
N SER A 199 23.37 27.76 -11.37
CA SER A 199 23.97 27.84 -12.71
C SER A 199 24.41 26.47 -13.21
N CYS A 200 24.89 25.59 -12.32
CA CYS A 200 25.23 24.22 -12.69
C CYS A 200 23.98 23.39 -13.05
N LEU A 201 22.87 23.57 -12.33
CA LEU A 201 21.59 22.94 -12.65
C LEU A 201 21.04 23.43 -14.00
N GLN A 202 21.10 24.74 -14.26
CA GLN A 202 20.71 25.30 -15.55
C GLN A 202 21.58 24.77 -16.70
N LEU A 203 22.89 24.63 -16.49
CA LEU A 203 23.80 24.08 -17.48
C LEU A 203 23.45 22.62 -17.82
N ASP A 204 23.15 21.79 -16.82
CA ASP A 204 22.76 20.39 -17.03
C ASP A 204 21.37 20.26 -17.71
N ASP A 205 20.42 21.16 -17.43
CA ASP A 205 19.14 21.23 -18.15
C ASP A 205 19.33 21.60 -19.64
N ILE A 206 20.10 22.66 -19.92
CA ILE A 206 20.45 23.07 -21.29
C ILE A 206 21.17 21.94 -22.03
N TYR A 207 22.14 21.30 -21.37
CA TYR A 207 22.86 20.15 -21.93
C TYR A 207 21.90 19.00 -22.30
N SER A 208 20.95 18.69 -21.41
CA SER A 208 19.95 17.65 -21.64
C SER A 208 19.08 17.94 -22.86
N LYS A 209 18.60 19.18 -23.00
CA LYS A 209 17.79 19.63 -24.13
C LYS A 209 18.58 19.59 -25.44
N ILE A 210 19.80 20.11 -25.46
CA ILE A 210 20.68 20.09 -26.64
C ILE A 210 20.99 18.66 -27.07
N TYR A 211 21.28 17.77 -26.12
CA TYR A 211 21.57 16.37 -26.42
C TYR A 211 20.38 15.67 -27.08
N LEU A 212 19.16 15.85 -26.55
CA LEU A 212 17.94 15.30 -27.14
C LEU A 212 17.69 15.85 -28.54
N PHE A 213 17.86 17.17 -28.73
CA PHE A 213 17.70 17.80 -30.04
C PHE A 213 18.72 17.26 -31.05
N LYS A 214 19.97 17.05 -30.63
CA LYS A 214 21.02 16.47 -31.47
C LYS A 214 20.71 15.03 -31.87
N CYS A 215 20.16 14.21 -30.96
CA CYS A 215 19.71 12.85 -31.28
C CYS A 215 18.52 12.84 -32.26
N LEU A 216 17.58 13.77 -32.10
CA LEU A 216 16.47 13.95 -33.04
C LEU A 216 16.99 14.30 -34.43
N LYS A 217 17.87 15.29 -34.54
CA LYS A 217 18.49 15.69 -35.81
C LYS A 217 19.29 14.55 -36.46
N TRP A 218 19.99 13.74 -35.67
CA TRP A 218 20.68 12.56 -36.18
C TRP A 218 19.69 11.54 -36.75
N THR A 219 18.58 11.30 -36.04
CA THR A 219 17.52 10.38 -36.48
C THR A 219 16.83 10.88 -37.75
N GLU A 220 16.53 12.18 -37.85
CA GLU A 220 16.00 12.82 -39.06
C GLU A 220 16.97 12.71 -40.24
N LYS A 221 18.29 12.86 -40.00
CA LYS A 221 19.31 12.71 -41.05
C LYS A 221 19.41 11.26 -41.54
N LYS A 222 19.28 10.29 -40.64
CA LYS A 222 19.31 8.85 -40.95
C LYS A 222 18.04 8.39 -41.67
N HIS A 223 16.88 8.88 -41.22
CA HIS A 223 15.57 8.60 -41.82
C HIS A 223 15.08 9.87 -42.54
N ARG A 224 15.65 10.13 -43.71
CA ARG A 224 15.28 11.30 -44.51
C ARG A 224 13.84 11.16 -44.99
N THR A 225 12.95 11.96 -44.42
CA THR A 225 11.64 12.20 -45.01
C THR A 225 11.77 13.27 -46.09
N GLN A 226 11.16 13.05 -47.25
CA GLN A 226 11.05 14.09 -48.27
C GLN A 226 10.29 15.28 -47.70
N HIS A 227 10.81 16.49 -47.92
CA HIS A 227 10.18 17.71 -47.43
C HIS A 227 8.97 18.01 -48.32
N GLY A 228 7.85 18.43 -47.71
CA GLY A 228 6.61 18.74 -48.44
C GLY A 228 5.69 17.54 -48.74
N VAL A 229 6.06 16.33 -48.33
CA VAL A 229 5.19 15.15 -48.47
C VAL A 229 4.36 14.95 -47.19
N THR A 230 3.07 14.66 -47.35
CA THR A 230 2.19 14.35 -46.22
C THR A 230 2.64 13.07 -45.53
N ARG A 231 2.61 13.05 -44.20
CA ARG A 231 2.90 11.84 -43.43
C ARG A 231 1.83 10.78 -43.70
N PRO A 232 2.19 9.48 -43.70
CA PRO A 232 1.21 8.41 -43.89
C PRO A 232 0.12 8.52 -42.83
N LYS A 233 -1.14 8.57 -43.29
CA LYS A 233 -2.33 8.70 -42.42
C LYS A 233 -2.35 7.62 -41.34
N THR A 234 -1.92 6.40 -41.67
CA THR A 234 -1.89 5.24 -40.76
C THR A 234 -1.07 5.50 -39.49
N THR A 235 0.11 6.14 -39.61
CA THR A 235 0.96 6.45 -38.44
C THR A 235 0.32 7.50 -37.55
N ASN A 236 -0.32 8.52 -38.14
CA ASN A 236 -1.00 9.56 -37.38
C ASN A 236 -2.25 9.02 -36.67
N TYR A 237 -3.07 8.21 -37.35
CA TYR A 237 -4.24 7.58 -36.75
C TYR A 237 -3.86 6.56 -35.67
N CYS A 238 -2.83 5.74 -35.87
CA CYS A 238 -2.40 4.77 -34.87
C CYS A 238 -1.84 5.45 -33.61
N LEU A 239 -0.93 6.42 -33.77
CA LEU A 239 -0.41 7.19 -32.63
C LEU A 239 -1.51 7.98 -31.92
N GLY A 240 -2.39 8.62 -32.69
CA GLY A 240 -3.52 9.38 -32.17
C GLY A 240 -4.51 8.50 -31.41
N ALA A 241 -4.89 7.35 -31.97
CA ALA A 241 -5.77 6.39 -31.32
C ALA A 241 -5.13 5.81 -30.05
N LEU A 242 -3.82 5.51 -30.06
CA LEU A 242 -3.11 5.05 -28.86
C LEU A 242 -3.12 6.11 -27.76
N LEU A 243 -2.86 7.38 -28.09
CA LEU A 243 -2.91 8.48 -27.12
C LEU A 243 -4.32 8.73 -26.60
N LEU A 244 -5.34 8.68 -27.48
CA LEU A 244 -6.75 8.84 -27.11
C LEU A 244 -7.19 7.71 -26.17
N THR A 245 -6.89 6.46 -26.51
CA THR A 245 -7.23 5.30 -25.67
C THR A 245 -6.54 5.37 -24.32
N LEU A 246 -5.26 5.77 -24.27
CA LEU A 246 -4.53 5.94 -23.02
C LEU A 246 -5.14 7.06 -22.15
N LEU A 247 -5.61 8.15 -22.76
CA LEU A 247 -6.31 9.22 -22.06
C LEU A 247 -7.65 8.76 -21.49
N ILE A 248 -8.46 8.06 -22.30
CA ILE A 248 -9.74 7.48 -21.85
C ILE A 248 -9.51 6.50 -20.71
N LEU A 249 -8.51 5.62 -20.83
CA LEU A 249 -8.14 4.71 -19.76
C LEU A 249 -7.73 5.48 -18.51
N LEU A 250 -6.90 6.52 -18.60
CA LEU A 250 -6.48 7.29 -17.43
C LEU A 250 -7.66 7.97 -16.71
N LEU A 251 -8.65 8.44 -17.45
CA LEU A 251 -9.87 9.05 -16.88
C LEU A 251 -10.81 8.00 -16.27
N MET A 252 -10.97 6.84 -16.91
CA MET A 252 -11.90 5.79 -16.47
C MET A 252 -11.28 4.80 -15.50
N PHE A 253 -9.95 4.67 -15.46
CA PHE A 253 -9.25 3.70 -14.64
C PHE A 253 -9.54 3.83 -13.15
N PRO A 254 -9.59 5.03 -12.54
CA PRO A 254 -9.98 5.16 -11.13
C PRO A 254 -11.40 4.62 -10.88
N LEU A 255 -12.35 4.91 -11.77
CA LEU A 255 -13.73 4.44 -11.65
C LEU A 255 -13.83 2.92 -11.83
N LEU A 256 -13.14 2.38 -12.84
CA LEU A 256 -13.04 0.94 -13.06
C LEU A 256 -12.38 0.25 -11.86
N PHE A 257 -11.34 0.85 -11.30
CA PHE A 257 -10.63 0.33 -10.13
C PHE A 257 -11.58 0.23 -8.93
N PHE A 258 -12.36 1.27 -8.63
CA PHE A 258 -13.37 1.21 -7.57
C PHE A 258 -14.45 0.16 -7.86
N ALA A 259 -14.92 0.05 -9.11
CA ALA A 259 -15.95 -0.92 -9.47
C ALA A 259 -15.48 -2.38 -9.38
N PHE A 260 -14.20 -2.66 -9.67
CA PHE A 260 -13.62 -4.00 -9.60
C PHE A 260 -13.03 -4.37 -8.24
N THR A 261 -12.80 -3.39 -7.37
CA THR A 261 -12.33 -3.68 -6.01
C THR A 261 -13.51 -4.26 -5.24
N PRO A 262 -13.45 -5.52 -4.77
CA PRO A 262 -14.52 -6.07 -3.96
C PRO A 262 -14.64 -5.25 -2.68
N SER A 263 -15.81 -4.67 -2.44
CA SER A 263 -16.13 -4.10 -1.14
C SER A 263 -16.10 -5.23 -0.11
N PHE A 264 -15.21 -5.14 0.88
CA PHE A 264 -15.18 -6.10 1.98
C PHE A 264 -16.41 -5.86 2.86
N TYR A 265 -17.48 -6.59 2.55
CA TYR A 265 -18.69 -6.60 3.34
C TYR A 265 -18.51 -7.61 4.48
N GLN A 266 -18.58 -7.14 5.73
CA GLN A 266 -18.52 -8.00 6.91
C GLN A 266 -19.84 -7.88 7.69
N PRO A 267 -20.57 -8.99 7.92
CA PRO A 267 -21.79 -8.95 8.70
C PRO A 267 -21.48 -8.58 10.15
N ASN A 268 -22.34 -7.75 10.76
CA ASN A 268 -22.20 -7.30 12.15
C ASN A 268 -23.41 -7.77 12.98
N PRO A 269 -23.39 -9.03 13.48
CA PRO A 269 -24.50 -9.59 14.23
C PRO A 269 -24.70 -8.90 15.59
N PRO A 270 -25.92 -8.92 16.15
CA PRO A 270 -26.15 -8.48 17.52
C PRO A 270 -25.43 -9.40 18.50
N ASN A 271 -24.68 -8.82 19.44
CA ASN A 271 -24.05 -9.56 20.52
C ASN A 271 -25.02 -9.79 21.68
N GLU A 272 -25.85 -8.78 21.96
CA GLU A 272 -26.85 -8.80 23.02
C GLU A 272 -28.09 -8.02 22.59
N VAL A 273 -29.27 -8.56 22.87
CA VAL A 273 -30.55 -7.89 22.66
C VAL A 273 -31.34 -7.90 23.95
N ASN A 274 -31.51 -6.73 24.55
CA ASN A 274 -32.34 -6.55 25.74
C ASN A 274 -33.73 -6.02 25.32
N VAL A 275 -34.78 -6.66 25.80
CA VAL A 275 -36.18 -6.28 25.58
C VAL A 275 -36.86 -6.08 26.92
N GLU A 276 -37.53 -4.93 27.07
CA GLU A 276 -38.22 -4.53 28.29
C GLU A 276 -39.63 -4.04 27.99
N ILE A 277 -40.61 -4.55 28.76
CA ILE A 277 -42.01 -4.12 28.74
C ILE A 277 -42.35 -3.49 30.09
N LYS A 278 -42.77 -2.23 30.07
CA LYS A 278 -43.13 -1.44 31.26
C LYS A 278 -44.59 -1.01 31.19
N LEU A 279 -45.30 -1.10 32.32
CA LEU A 279 -46.58 -0.39 32.48
C LEU A 279 -46.28 1.00 33.05
N ALA A 280 -46.66 2.03 32.32
CA ALA A 280 -46.48 3.43 32.67
C ALA A 280 -45.05 3.74 33.15
N GLY A 281 -44.90 4.31 34.34
CA GLY A 281 -43.62 4.59 34.98
C GLY A 281 -43.18 3.55 36.03
N TYR A 282 -43.82 2.37 36.05
CA TYR A 282 -43.52 1.31 37.01
C TYR A 282 -42.36 0.42 36.54
N LEU A 283 -41.92 -0.48 37.44
CA LEU A 283 -40.91 -1.49 37.12
C LEU A 283 -41.37 -2.40 35.97
N SER A 284 -40.41 -2.83 35.15
CA SER A 284 -40.64 -3.72 34.01
C SER A 284 -41.32 -5.01 34.44
N ILE A 285 -42.37 -5.38 33.72
CA ILE A 285 -43.13 -6.63 33.96
C ILE A 285 -42.46 -7.78 33.23
N TYR A 286 -41.85 -7.46 32.08
CA TYR A 286 -41.04 -8.38 31.32
C TYR A 286 -39.72 -7.70 31.00
N GLN A 287 -38.64 -8.38 31.34
CA GLN A 287 -37.28 -8.08 30.95
C GLN A 287 -36.61 -9.38 30.51
N MET A 288 -35.99 -9.33 29.33
CA MET A 288 -35.27 -10.45 28.73
C MET A 288 -34.03 -9.95 28.01
N THR A 289 -32.92 -10.62 28.26
CA THR A 289 -31.67 -10.40 27.54
C THR A 289 -31.34 -11.67 26.76
N ALA A 290 -31.46 -11.59 25.43
CA ALA A 290 -30.96 -12.63 24.52
C ALA A 290 -29.48 -12.38 24.22
N GLN A 291 -28.67 -13.43 24.33
CA GLN A 291 -27.25 -13.38 24.01
C GLN A 291 -26.99 -13.85 22.58
N TYR A 292 -25.74 -13.74 22.12
CA TYR A 292 -25.32 -14.17 20.79
C TYR A 292 -25.78 -15.60 20.42
N THR A 293 -25.79 -16.54 21.37
CA THR A 293 -26.23 -17.93 21.16
C THR A 293 -27.72 -18.07 20.84
N ASP A 294 -28.53 -17.10 21.26
CA ASP A 294 -29.97 -17.07 21.02
C ASP A 294 -30.30 -16.34 19.71
N SER A 295 -29.28 -15.79 19.04
CA SER A 295 -29.37 -15.17 17.72
C SER A 295 -28.91 -16.16 16.64
N VAL A 296 -29.83 -16.52 15.74
CA VAL A 296 -29.54 -17.44 14.63
C VAL A 296 -29.60 -16.66 13.32
N PRO A 297 -28.55 -16.70 12.48
CA PRO A 297 -28.59 -16.07 11.17
C PRO A 297 -29.62 -16.76 10.27
N PHE A 298 -30.23 -16.00 9.36
CA PHE A 298 -31.18 -16.56 8.41
C PHE A 298 -30.47 -17.53 7.45
N THR A 299 -31.11 -18.68 7.18
CA THR A 299 -30.70 -19.54 6.08
C THR A 299 -31.22 -18.98 4.75
N GLU A 300 -30.63 -19.39 3.62
CA GLU A 300 -31.14 -19.01 2.30
C GLU A 300 -32.61 -19.41 2.10
N ALA A 301 -33.05 -20.53 2.70
CA ALA A 301 -34.43 -20.97 2.67
C ALA A 301 -35.34 -20.00 3.44
N ASP A 302 -34.94 -19.57 4.64
CA ASP A 302 -35.71 -18.63 5.47
C ASP A 302 -35.83 -17.26 4.80
N TYR A 303 -34.75 -16.78 4.17
CA TYR A 303 -34.77 -15.54 3.40
C TYR A 303 -35.73 -15.60 2.21
N ASN A 304 -35.73 -16.71 1.47
CA ASN A 304 -36.66 -16.91 0.36
C ASN A 304 -38.12 -17.03 0.82
N ASN A 305 -38.36 -17.64 2.00
CA ASN A 305 -39.68 -17.69 2.61
C ASN A 305 -40.17 -16.31 3.06
N LEU A 306 -39.30 -15.50 3.67
CA LEU A 306 -39.62 -14.12 4.02
C LEU A 306 -39.96 -13.31 2.76
N ARG A 307 -39.14 -13.45 1.72
CA ARG A 307 -39.35 -12.79 0.43
C ARG A 307 -40.67 -13.20 -0.24
N SER A 308 -41.02 -14.48 -0.22
CA SER A 308 -42.29 -14.96 -0.79
C SER A 308 -43.49 -14.51 0.05
N SER A 309 -43.36 -14.42 1.38
CA SER A 309 -44.42 -13.94 2.26
C SER A 309 -44.82 -12.49 1.95
N ILE A 310 -43.84 -11.62 1.66
CA ILE A 310 -44.05 -10.20 1.29
C ILE A 310 -44.81 -10.07 -0.04
N TYR A 311 -44.58 -10.98 -1.00
CA TYR A 311 -45.33 -11.00 -2.27
C TYR A 311 -46.73 -11.61 -2.18
N SER A 312 -46.98 -12.44 -1.15
CA SER A 312 -48.24 -13.17 -0.99
C SER A 312 -49.27 -12.46 -0.12
N SER A 313 -48.84 -11.44 0.63
CA SER A 313 -49.74 -10.62 1.42
C SER A 313 -50.59 -9.76 0.48
N ASN A 314 -51.92 -9.70 0.66
CA ASN A 314 -52.80 -8.77 -0.09
C ASN A 314 -52.61 -7.33 0.40
N ILE A 315 -51.38 -6.81 0.41
CA ILE A 315 -51.08 -5.44 0.83
C ILE A 315 -51.18 -4.53 -0.42
N GLN A 316 -51.30 -3.22 -0.22
CA GLN A 316 -51.28 -2.29 -1.35
C GLN A 316 -49.98 -2.47 -2.17
N PRO A 317 -50.06 -2.54 -3.51
CA PRO A 317 -48.94 -2.89 -4.38
C PRO A 317 -47.75 -1.92 -4.28
N THR A 318 -47.99 -0.67 -3.85
CA THR A 318 -46.93 0.34 -3.64
C THR A 318 -46.06 0.09 -2.41
N ILE A 319 -46.61 -0.55 -1.37
CA ILE A 319 -45.87 -0.84 -0.13
C ILE A 319 -45.02 -2.11 -0.30
N GLU A 320 -45.51 -3.09 -1.06
CA GLU A 320 -44.81 -4.34 -1.39
C GLU A 320 -43.50 -4.08 -2.14
N ASP A 321 -43.54 -3.21 -3.16
CA ASP A 321 -42.36 -2.83 -3.94
C ASP A 321 -41.27 -2.17 -3.08
N SER A 322 -41.68 -1.36 -2.08
CA SER A 322 -40.76 -0.68 -1.17
C SER A 322 -40.12 -1.62 -0.15
N ALA A 323 -40.90 -2.54 0.44
CA ALA A 323 -40.41 -3.53 1.39
C ALA A 323 -39.46 -4.53 0.71
N TYR A 324 -39.78 -4.90 -0.53
CA TYR A 324 -38.92 -5.75 -1.35
C TYR A 324 -37.61 -5.06 -1.74
N ALA A 325 -37.66 -3.79 -2.14
CA ALA A 325 -36.47 -3.01 -2.44
C ALA A 325 -35.56 -2.87 -1.21
N PHE A 326 -36.14 -2.67 -0.02
CA PHE A 326 -35.41 -2.63 1.24
C PHE A 326 -34.73 -3.97 1.58
N LEU A 327 -35.46 -5.09 1.46
CA LEU A 327 -34.92 -6.42 1.78
C LEU A 327 -33.76 -6.83 0.85
N ARG A 328 -33.75 -6.34 -0.41
CA ARG A 328 -32.70 -6.63 -1.40
C ARG A 328 -31.32 -6.11 -1.01
N ASP A 329 -31.27 -5.07 -0.19
CA ASP A 329 -30.00 -4.48 0.24
C ASP A 329 -29.30 -5.33 1.34
N PHE A 330 -29.96 -6.38 1.85
CA PHE A 330 -29.45 -7.28 2.88
C PHE A 330 -29.19 -8.69 2.34
N ASN A 331 -28.07 -9.29 2.74
CA ASN A 331 -27.81 -10.71 2.53
C ASN A 331 -28.46 -11.55 3.64
N PRO A 332 -28.64 -12.87 3.43
CA PRO A 332 -29.19 -13.75 4.47
C PRO A 332 -28.40 -13.71 5.79
N ASN A 333 -27.07 -13.60 5.71
CA ASN A 333 -26.19 -13.52 6.88
C ASN A 333 -26.29 -12.21 7.67
N ASP A 334 -27.00 -11.20 7.15
CA ASP A 334 -27.19 -9.91 7.84
C ASP A 334 -28.43 -9.91 8.72
N ILE A 335 -29.33 -10.85 8.47
CA ILE A 335 -30.61 -10.93 9.13
C ILE A 335 -30.50 -12.03 10.18
N HIS A 336 -30.77 -11.65 11.42
CA HIS A 336 -30.72 -12.55 12.56
C HIS A 336 -32.11 -12.67 13.19
N CYS A 337 -32.54 -13.90 13.42
CA CYS A 337 -33.68 -14.18 14.28
C CYS A 337 -33.20 -14.24 15.72
N VAL A 338 -33.79 -13.44 16.61
CA VAL A 338 -33.46 -13.43 18.03
C VAL A 338 -34.57 -14.15 18.77
N ASN A 339 -34.24 -15.31 19.35
CA ASN A 339 -35.19 -16.09 20.11
C ASN A 339 -35.31 -15.55 21.53
N LEU A 340 -36.44 -14.94 21.85
CA LEU A 340 -36.76 -14.45 23.20
C LEU A 340 -37.53 -15.52 23.97
N PHE A 341 -37.13 -15.81 25.21
CA PHE A 341 -37.90 -16.72 26.06
C PHE A 341 -39.19 -16.06 26.56
N ALA A 342 -40.27 -16.83 26.68
CA ALA A 342 -41.57 -16.32 27.14
C ALA A 342 -41.56 -15.84 28.61
N THR A 343 -40.63 -16.34 29.44
CA THR A 343 -40.52 -16.01 30.86
C THR A 343 -39.54 -14.86 31.08
N SER A 344 -39.88 -13.88 31.92
CA SER A 344 -38.92 -12.83 32.28
C SER A 344 -37.76 -13.37 33.12
N VAL A 345 -36.57 -12.79 32.92
CA VAL A 345 -35.37 -13.08 33.74
C VAL A 345 -35.53 -12.59 35.17
N ASN A 346 -36.19 -11.44 35.35
CA ASN A 346 -36.33 -10.79 36.65
C ASN A 346 -37.73 -11.02 37.23
N LEU A 347 -37.78 -11.19 38.55
CA LEU A 347 -39.05 -11.17 39.28
C LEU A 347 -39.63 -9.76 39.25
N TRP A 348 -40.96 -9.64 39.15
CA TRP A 348 -41.63 -8.35 39.23
C TRP A 348 -41.72 -7.85 40.68
N GLU A 349 -40.66 -7.16 41.12
CA GLU A 349 -40.48 -6.68 42.49
C GLU A 349 -41.20 -5.35 42.77
N ILE A 350 -42.53 -5.33 42.66
CA ILE A 350 -43.32 -4.15 43.06
C ILE A 350 -43.76 -4.23 44.52
N SER A 351 -43.77 -3.07 45.21
CA SER A 351 -44.30 -2.99 46.57
C SER A 351 -45.82 -3.20 46.57
N GLN A 352 -46.36 -3.82 47.64
CA GLN A 352 -47.81 -4.03 47.81
C GLN A 352 -48.66 -2.76 47.57
N PRO A 353 -48.33 -1.56 48.10
CA PRO A 353 -49.14 -0.37 47.81
C PRO A 353 -49.10 0.05 46.33
N ILE A 354 -47.95 -0.11 45.65
CA ILE A 354 -47.85 0.17 44.21
C ILE A 354 -48.69 -0.82 43.42
N ARG A 355 -48.72 -2.09 43.82
CA ARG A 355 -49.57 -3.12 43.21
C ARG A 355 -51.04 -2.74 43.27
N ASP A 356 -51.52 -2.30 44.44
CA ASP A 356 -52.91 -1.88 44.60
C ASP A 356 -53.25 -0.64 43.76
N ILE A 357 -52.31 0.31 43.64
CA ILE A 357 -52.45 1.48 42.76
C ILE A 357 -52.52 1.06 41.28
N VAL A 358 -51.65 0.16 40.84
CA VAL A 358 -51.67 -0.36 39.46
C VAL A 358 -53.00 -1.06 39.18
N ILE A 359 -53.48 -1.90 40.09
CA ILE A 359 -54.77 -2.59 39.95
C ILE A 359 -55.93 -1.58 39.90
N ASN A 360 -55.91 -0.56 40.76
CA ASN A 360 -56.95 0.47 40.77
C ASN A 360 -56.94 1.32 39.49
N ASN A 361 -55.76 1.68 38.99
CA ASN A 361 -55.60 2.42 37.74
C ASN A 361 -56.10 1.59 36.55
N LEU A 362 -55.76 0.30 36.52
CA LEU A 362 -56.26 -0.62 35.48
C LEU A 362 -57.78 -0.84 35.58
N ARG A 363 -58.38 -0.82 36.77
CA ARG A 363 -59.86 -0.94 36.92
C ARG A 363 -60.61 0.35 36.67
N SER A 364 -59.93 1.49 36.81
CA SER A 364 -60.50 2.80 36.52
C SER A 364 -60.53 3.08 35.01
N ASN A 365 -61.34 4.03 34.58
CA ASN A 365 -61.42 4.48 33.19
C ASN A 365 -60.23 5.40 32.80
N LEU A 366 -59.03 5.08 33.30
CA LEU A 366 -57.79 5.81 33.04
C LEU A 366 -56.98 5.08 31.97
N THR A 367 -56.36 5.84 31.06
CA THR A 367 -55.46 5.27 30.06
C THR A 367 -54.14 4.88 30.69
N VAL A 368 -53.68 3.65 30.44
CA VAL A 368 -52.42 3.14 30.97
C VAL A 368 -51.46 2.86 29.81
N PRO A 369 -50.38 3.65 29.64
CA PRO A 369 -49.42 3.43 28.58
C PRO A 369 -48.59 2.17 28.85
N VAL A 370 -48.51 1.26 27.89
CA VAL A 370 -47.56 0.15 27.84
C VAL A 370 -46.39 0.58 26.98
N ARG A 371 -45.18 0.52 27.53
CA ARG A 371 -43.95 0.84 26.80
C ARG A 371 -43.19 -0.43 26.48
N PHE A 372 -42.94 -0.66 25.20
CA PHE A 372 -42.05 -1.69 24.69
C PHE A 372 -40.75 -1.03 24.27
N SER A 373 -39.64 -1.39 24.93
CA SER A 373 -38.31 -0.87 24.60
C SER A 373 -37.37 -2.02 24.28
N TYR A 374 -36.50 -1.82 23.29
CA TYR A 374 -35.48 -2.76 22.91
C TYR A 374 -34.13 -2.06 22.78
N THR A 375 -33.06 -2.76 23.18
CA THR A 375 -31.68 -2.30 23.11
C THR A 375 -30.84 -3.39 22.46
N ILE A 376 -30.17 -3.08 21.36
CA ILE A 376 -29.32 -3.99 20.61
C ILE A 376 -27.88 -3.54 20.75
N VAL A 377 -27.03 -4.40 21.29
CA VAL A 377 -25.60 -4.16 21.45
C VAL A 377 -24.84 -4.91 20.36
N ARG A 378 -23.95 -4.23 19.66
CA ARG A 378 -23.10 -4.76 18.59
C ARG A 378 -21.65 -4.37 18.85
N ASN A 379 -20.72 -5.27 18.52
CA ASN A 379 -19.30 -4.99 18.60
C ASN A 379 -18.78 -4.67 17.20
N PRO A 380 -18.21 -3.49 16.95
CA PRO A 380 -17.61 -3.20 15.65
C PRO A 380 -16.41 -4.13 15.40
N PRO A 381 -16.19 -4.54 14.14
CA PRO A 381 -15.10 -5.45 13.79
C PRO A 381 -13.71 -4.84 14.02
N ASN A 382 -13.55 -3.51 13.93
CA ASN A 382 -12.32 -2.79 14.27
C ASN A 382 -12.56 -1.71 15.32
N GLN A 383 -11.54 -1.46 16.15
CA GLN A 383 -11.56 -0.43 17.18
C GLN A 383 -11.70 1.00 16.60
N ASP A 384 -11.24 1.22 15.37
CA ASP A 384 -11.34 2.53 14.70
C ASP A 384 -12.77 2.82 14.17
N ASP A 385 -13.63 1.81 14.07
CA ASP A 385 -15.01 1.94 13.56
C ASP A 385 -16.04 2.27 14.67
N LEU A 386 -15.60 2.35 15.93
CA LEU A 386 -16.43 2.68 17.11
C LEU A 386 -17.07 4.08 17.04
N GLU A 387 -16.46 5.02 16.32
CA GLU A 387 -17.01 6.38 16.17
C GLU A 387 -18.17 6.44 15.16
N ASN A 388 -18.23 5.51 14.20
CA ASN A 388 -19.21 5.54 13.10
C ASN A 388 -20.34 4.53 13.28
N ILE A 389 -20.09 3.43 13.99
CA ILE A 389 -21.09 2.38 14.24
C ILE A 389 -21.60 2.55 15.67
N ALA A 390 -22.87 2.92 15.84
CA ALA A 390 -23.50 2.93 17.14
C ALA A 390 -23.42 1.54 17.76
N ALA A 391 -22.53 1.36 18.74
CA ALA A 391 -22.36 0.11 19.45
C ALA A 391 -23.64 -0.33 20.18
N VAL A 392 -24.54 0.62 20.45
CA VAL A 392 -25.84 0.39 21.06
C VAL A 392 -26.92 1.09 20.24
N VAL A 393 -27.92 0.33 19.79
CA VAL A 393 -29.10 0.83 19.08
C VAL A 393 -30.32 0.61 19.97
N THR A 394 -31.05 1.68 20.29
CA THR A 394 -32.24 1.63 21.15
C THR A 394 -33.48 2.09 20.39
N GLY A 395 -34.62 1.44 20.63
CA GLY A 395 -35.93 1.91 20.17
C GLY A 395 -37.01 1.70 21.22
N GLU A 396 -38.06 2.51 21.17
CA GLU A 396 -39.18 2.46 22.10
C GLU A 396 -40.48 2.67 21.33
N ASN A 397 -41.48 1.84 21.60
CA ASN A 397 -42.84 1.93 21.09
C ASN A 397 -43.79 1.99 22.29
N ASN A 398 -44.73 2.94 22.26
CA ASN A 398 -45.73 3.13 23.30
C ASN A 398 -47.12 2.79 22.76
N VAL A 399 -47.87 1.99 23.50
CA VAL A 399 -49.25 1.61 23.19
C VAL A 399 -50.11 1.93 24.40
N ASP A 400 -51.16 2.72 24.24
CA ASP A 400 -52.04 3.10 25.34
C ASP A 400 -53.17 2.08 25.49
N ILE A 401 -53.33 1.51 26.69
CA ILE A 401 -54.50 0.68 27.03
C ILE A 401 -55.64 1.62 27.38
N THR A 402 -56.76 1.52 26.65
CA THR A 402 -57.98 2.28 26.91
C THR A 402 -59.06 1.43 27.58
N ALA A 403 -60.10 2.04 28.13
CA ALA A 403 -61.17 1.30 28.78
C ALA A 403 -62.07 0.51 27.81
N GLU A 404 -62.01 0.81 26.50
CA GLU A 404 -62.73 0.04 25.47
C GLU A 404 -62.12 -1.35 25.27
N ASP A 405 -60.80 -1.48 25.46
CA ASP A 405 -60.06 -2.74 25.32
C ASP A 405 -60.34 -3.76 26.44
N GLN A 406 -61.10 -3.37 27.48
CA GLN A 406 -61.44 -4.23 28.62
C GLN A 406 -62.69 -5.10 28.42
N GLN A 407 -63.44 -4.87 27.33
CA GLN A 407 -64.71 -5.57 27.06
C GLN A 407 -64.59 -6.72 26.04
N THR A 408 -63.40 -6.96 25.51
CA THR A 408 -63.03 -8.10 24.67
C THR A 408 -62.13 -9.06 25.43
#